data_AF-A0A7X9S0H2-F1
#
_entry.id   AF-A0A7X9S0H2-F1
#
_cell.length_a   1.000
_cell.length_b   1.000
_cell.length_c   1.000
_cell.angle_alpha   90.00
_cell.angle_beta   90.00
_cell.angle_gamma   90.00
#
_symmetry.space_group_name_H-M   'P 1'
#
loop_
_entity.id
_entity.type
_entity.pdbx_description
1 polymer ?
#
loop_
_entity_poly.entity_id
_entity_poly.type
_entity_poly.pdbx_seq_one_letter_code
_entity_poly.pdbx_strand_id
1 'polypeptide(L)'
;MKSKIGIGLVIVGFLCPVFGLLVPFLGLDSTTTTALVAFLMVGGPEVFFVLGGLLAGKEGVLLVKNKIKKFIGLPEGEYPASKTQYKIGVALILVWFPLTLVAGYVPNLFDFPLIKENLFWIALAGDITLVVAIFGLGGHQMITKIGSVFKWEQWELPNRN
;
A
#
# COMPACT_ATOMS: atom_id res chain seq x y z
N MET A 1 -21.10 -5.50 3.81
CA MET A 1 -20.87 -4.34 2.91
C MET A 1 -19.45 -3.79 3.01
N LYS A 2 -18.95 -3.41 4.20
CA LYS A 2 -17.60 -2.83 4.39
C LYS A 2 -16.47 -3.67 3.79
N SER A 3 -16.49 -5.00 4.00
CA SER A 3 -15.48 -5.92 3.46
C SER A 3 -15.39 -5.90 1.91
N LYS A 4 -16.54 -5.90 1.21
CA LYS A 4 -16.58 -5.84 -0.26
C LYS A 4 -16.04 -4.51 -0.81
N ILE A 5 -16.35 -3.40 -0.14
CA ILE A 5 -15.83 -2.08 -0.47
C ILE A 5 -14.31 -2.05 -0.27
N GLY A 6 -13.82 -2.59 0.85
CA GLY A 6 -12.39 -2.65 1.14
C GLY A 6 -11.61 -3.47 0.10
N ILE A 7 -12.11 -4.65 -0.26
CA ILE A 7 -11.52 -5.46 -1.34
C ILE A 7 -11.55 -4.71 -2.67
N GLY A 8 -12.65 -4.00 -2.98
CA GLY A 8 -12.76 -3.15 -4.16
C GLY A 8 -11.68 -2.08 -4.21
N LEU A 9 -11.43 -1.38 -3.10
CA LEU A 9 -10.36 -0.38 -3.01
C LEU A 9 -8.98 -1.00 -3.22
N VAL A 10 -8.69 -2.18 -2.65
CA VAL A 10 -7.42 -2.88 -2.91
C VAL A 10 -7.25 -3.20 -4.40
N ILE A 11 -8.32 -3.62 -5.08
CA ILE A 11 -8.28 -3.89 -6.53
C ILE A 11 -8.06 -2.59 -7.31
N VAL A 12 -8.77 -1.52 -6.96
CA VAL A 12 -8.60 -0.20 -7.61
C VAL A 12 -7.17 0.31 -7.41
N GLY A 13 -6.61 0.19 -6.21
CA GLY A 13 -5.22 0.56 -5.95
C GLY A 13 -4.23 -0.17 -6.84
N PHE A 14 -4.45 -1.47 -7.08
CA PHE A 14 -3.62 -2.25 -8.00
C PHE A 14 -3.79 -1.85 -9.47
N LEU A 15 -4.97 -1.35 -9.86
CA LEU A 15 -5.26 -0.90 -11.23
C LEU A 15 -4.87 0.56 -11.48
N CYS A 16 -4.63 1.35 -10.44
CA CYS A 16 -4.27 2.77 -10.55
C CYS A 16 -3.09 3.03 -11.49
N PRO A 17 -1.96 2.30 -11.41
CA PRO A 17 -0.83 2.54 -12.33
C PRO A 17 -1.19 2.28 -13.79
N VAL A 18 -2.08 1.30 -14.05
CA VAL A 18 -2.58 1.01 -15.41
C VAL A 18 -3.42 2.17 -15.93
N PHE A 19 -4.30 2.73 -15.10
CA PHE A 19 -5.05 3.93 -15.46
C PHE A 19 -4.14 5.15 -15.67
N GLY A 20 -3.06 5.28 -14.88
CA GLY A 20 -2.05 6.32 -15.06
C GLY A 20 -1.44 6.34 -16.46
N LEU A 21 -1.18 5.16 -17.05
CA LEU A 21 -0.67 5.04 -18.43
C LEU A 21 -1.66 5.51 -19.50
N LEU A 22 -2.96 5.53 -19.20
CA LEU A 22 -4.00 5.92 -20.15
C LEU A 22 -4.27 7.43 -20.14
N VAL A 23 -3.93 8.14 -19.05
CA VAL A 23 -4.24 9.57 -18.88
C VAL A 23 -3.69 10.45 -20.01
N PRO A 24 -2.44 10.29 -20.50
CA PRO A 24 -1.91 11.15 -21.57
C PRO A 24 -2.69 11.08 -22.88
N PHE A 25 -3.45 9.99 -23.10
CA PHE A 25 -4.26 9.80 -24.31
C PHE A 25 -5.64 10.48 -24.25
N LEU A 26 -5.99 11.09 -23.11
CA LEU A 26 -7.30 11.73 -22.90
C LEU A 26 -7.40 13.15 -23.45
N GLY A 27 -6.32 13.72 -24.00
CA GLY A 27 -6.31 15.07 -24.58
C GLY A 27 -6.53 16.19 -23.56
N LEU A 28 -6.22 15.93 -22.28
CA LEU A 28 -6.30 16.90 -21.19
C LEU A 28 -5.13 17.90 -21.25
N ASP A 29 -5.26 19.04 -20.57
CA ASP A 29 -4.16 19.99 -20.45
C ASP A 29 -2.96 19.37 -19.69
N SER A 30 -1.77 19.96 -19.89
CA SER A 30 -0.52 19.43 -19.33
C SER A 30 -0.52 19.38 -17.80
N THR A 31 -1.16 20.35 -17.14
CA THR A 31 -1.20 20.45 -15.67
C THR A 31 -2.08 19.35 -15.09
N THR A 32 -3.29 19.19 -15.62
CA THR A 32 -4.24 18.15 -15.20
C THR A 32 -3.70 16.76 -15.50
N THR A 33 -3.11 16.54 -16.67
CA THR A 33 -2.48 15.27 -17.05
C THR A 33 -1.39 14.88 -16.06
N THR A 34 -0.48 15.82 -15.77
CA THR A 34 0.64 15.56 -14.84
C THR A 34 0.13 15.25 -13.43
N ALA A 35 -0.85 16.01 -12.93
CA ALA A 35 -1.43 15.78 -11.62
C ALA A 35 -2.12 14.41 -11.50
N LEU A 36 -2.89 14.02 -12.52
CA LEU A 36 -3.57 12.72 -12.56
C LEU A 36 -2.59 11.55 -12.67
N VAL A 37 -1.57 11.66 -13.50
CA VAL A 37 -0.51 10.65 -13.60
C VAL A 37 0.23 10.51 -12.28
N ALA A 38 0.62 11.62 -11.65
CA ALA A 38 1.29 11.60 -10.35
C ALA A 38 0.42 10.92 -9.27
N PHE A 39 -0.87 11.27 -9.21
CA PHE A 39 -1.80 10.63 -8.29
C PHE A 39 -1.95 9.14 -8.58
N LEU A 40 -2.21 8.75 -9.83
CA LEU A 40 -2.47 7.34 -10.18
C LEU A 40 -1.22 6.45 -10.10
N MET A 41 -0.02 7.02 -10.15
CA MET A 41 1.23 6.25 -10.11
C MET A 41 1.93 6.22 -8.75
N VAL A 42 1.81 7.25 -7.89
CA VAL A 42 2.66 7.39 -6.68
C VAL A 42 1.88 7.86 -5.42
N GLY A 43 0.55 8.00 -5.46
CA GLY A 43 -0.21 8.37 -4.24
C GLY A 43 -1.59 7.72 -4.07
N GLY A 44 -2.30 7.51 -5.17
CA GLY A 44 -3.60 6.86 -5.21
C GLY A 44 -3.54 5.38 -4.78
N PRO A 45 -2.68 4.54 -5.41
CA PRO A 45 -2.55 3.13 -5.04
C PRO A 45 -2.42 2.91 -3.53
N GLU A 46 -1.54 3.66 -2.90
CA GLU A 46 -1.18 3.62 -1.48
C GLU A 46 -2.37 3.88 -0.57
N VAL A 47 -3.08 4.98 -0.84
CA VAL A 47 -4.27 5.38 -0.10
C VAL A 47 -5.34 4.30 -0.23
N PHE A 48 -5.53 3.77 -1.43
CA PHE A 48 -6.50 2.70 -1.67
C PHE A 48 -6.11 1.38 -1.00
N PHE A 49 -4.83 1.02 -0.93
CA PHE A 49 -4.39 -0.18 -0.24
C PHE A 49 -4.59 -0.09 1.28
N VAL A 50 -4.24 1.05 1.89
CA VAL A 50 -4.40 1.25 3.34
C VAL A 50 -5.88 1.30 3.72
N LEU A 51 -6.68 2.16 3.05
CA LEU A 51 -8.11 2.26 3.32
C LEU A 51 -8.84 0.97 2.97
N GLY A 52 -8.47 0.34 1.86
CA GLY A 52 -9.01 -0.93 1.43
C GLY A 52 -8.76 -2.02 2.46
N GLY A 53 -7.53 -2.14 2.97
CA GLY A 53 -7.20 -3.11 4.02
C GLY A 53 -7.96 -2.86 5.33
N LEU A 54 -8.06 -1.61 5.76
CA LEU A 54 -8.82 -1.22 6.96
C LEU A 54 -10.31 -1.58 6.83
N LEU A 55 -10.92 -1.33 5.67
CA LEU A 55 -12.34 -1.63 5.43
C LEU A 55 -12.62 -3.11 5.13
N ALA A 56 -11.65 -3.81 4.54
CA ALA A 56 -11.72 -5.23 4.21
C ALA A 56 -11.86 -6.09 5.48
N GLY A 57 -11.29 -5.64 6.60
CA GLY A 57 -11.32 -6.37 7.87
C GLY A 57 -10.56 -7.70 7.80
N LYS A 58 -10.78 -8.59 8.77
CA LYS A 58 -10.08 -9.88 8.87
C LYS A 58 -10.26 -10.74 7.62
N GLU A 59 -11.51 -10.91 7.18
CA GLU A 59 -11.87 -11.80 6.07
C GLU A 59 -11.25 -11.35 4.75
N GLY A 60 -11.36 -10.07 4.40
CA GLY A 60 -10.80 -9.56 3.15
C GLY A 60 -9.28 -9.56 3.14
N VAL A 61 -8.64 -9.25 4.27
CA VAL A 61 -7.17 -9.34 4.40
C VAL A 61 -6.69 -10.79 4.27
N LEU A 62 -7.42 -11.75 4.83
CA LEU A 62 -7.10 -13.17 4.69
C LEU A 62 -7.19 -13.64 3.24
N LEU A 63 -8.23 -13.22 2.51
CA LEU A 63 -8.39 -13.54 1.09
C LEU A 63 -7.20 -13.04 0.26
N VAL A 64 -6.79 -11.79 0.46
CA VAL A 64 -5.63 -11.19 -0.23
C VAL A 64 -4.35 -11.94 0.15
N LYS A 65 -4.13 -12.20 1.44
CA LYS A 65 -2.96 -12.95 1.94
C LYS A 65 -2.86 -14.34 1.33
N ASN A 66 -3.96 -15.10 1.29
CA ASN A 66 -3.99 -16.44 0.71
C ASN A 66 -3.72 -16.41 -0.79
N LYS A 67 -4.24 -15.41 -1.50
CA LYS A 67 -3.97 -15.23 -2.93
C LYS A 67 -2.48 -14.95 -3.18
N ILE A 68 -1.86 -14.06 -2.41
CA ILE A 68 -0.41 -13.79 -2.48
C ILE A 68 0.37 -15.07 -2.22
N LYS A 69 0.05 -15.82 -1.16
CA LYS A 69 0.70 -17.10 -0.83
C LYS A 69 0.58 -18.12 -1.96
N LYS A 70 -0.61 -18.26 -2.55
CA LYS A 70 -0.84 -19.14 -3.70
C LYS A 70 0.04 -18.76 -4.89
N PHE A 71 0.19 -17.46 -5.18
CA PHE A 71 1.06 -16.99 -6.24
C PHE A 71 2.55 -17.34 -6.01
N ILE A 72 3.00 -17.36 -4.76
CA ILE A 72 4.38 -17.74 -4.40
C ILE A 72 4.55 -19.22 -4.03
N GLY A 73 3.52 -20.05 -4.24
CA GLY A 73 3.58 -21.49 -3.98
C GLY A 73 3.56 -21.90 -2.49
N LEU A 74 3.13 -21.02 -1.59
CA LEU A 74 3.02 -21.30 -0.15
C LEU A 74 1.61 -21.80 0.23
N PRO A 75 1.50 -22.63 1.29
CA PRO A 75 0.21 -23.14 1.75
C PRO A 75 -0.71 -22.01 2.28
N GLU A 76 -1.95 -22.03 1.79
CA GLU A 76 -3.02 -21.15 2.24
C GLU A 76 -3.41 -21.46 3.71
N GLY A 77 -3.91 -20.45 4.44
CA GLY A 77 -4.50 -20.69 5.76
C GLY A 77 -4.44 -19.50 6.71
N GLU A 78 -5.24 -19.62 7.78
CA GLU A 78 -5.32 -18.65 8.87
C GLU A 78 -4.15 -18.80 9.85
N TYR A 79 -3.00 -18.30 9.46
CA TYR A 79 -1.84 -18.24 10.36
C TYR A 79 -1.55 -16.79 10.75
N PRO A 80 -1.33 -16.50 12.05
CA PRO A 80 -0.84 -15.20 12.48
C PRO A 80 0.53 -14.93 11.86
N ALA A 81 0.89 -13.65 11.72
CA ALA A 81 2.23 -13.29 11.27
C ALA A 81 3.24 -13.72 12.34
N SER A 82 4.34 -14.35 11.93
CA SER A 82 5.45 -14.59 12.87
C SER A 82 6.07 -13.26 13.29
N LYS A 83 6.74 -13.22 14.45
CA LYS A 83 7.46 -12.00 14.91
C LYS A 83 8.42 -11.48 13.84
N THR A 84 9.10 -12.38 13.12
CA THR A 84 10.04 -12.04 12.05
C THR A 84 9.32 -11.47 10.83
N GLN A 85 8.25 -12.13 10.36
CA GLN A 85 7.44 -11.63 9.24
C GLN A 85 6.89 -10.24 9.52
N TYR A 86 6.35 -10.03 10.72
CA TYR A 86 5.84 -8.73 11.13
C TYR A 86 6.94 -7.65 11.11
N LYS A 87 8.11 -7.93 11.70
CA LYS A 87 9.24 -6.98 11.70
C LYS A 87 9.74 -6.65 10.29
N ILE A 88 9.83 -7.64 9.40
CA ILE A 88 10.20 -7.42 7.99
C ILE A 88 9.13 -6.55 7.30
N GLY A 89 7.85 -6.84 7.50
CA GLY A 89 6.76 -6.02 6.95
C GLY A 89 6.83 -4.57 7.41
N VAL A 90 7.08 -4.33 8.71
CA VAL A 90 7.28 -2.98 9.24
C VAL A 90 8.51 -2.31 8.63
N ALA A 91 9.65 -3.00 8.53
CA ALA A 91 10.85 -2.46 7.92
C ALA A 91 10.63 -2.08 6.44
N LEU A 92 9.91 -2.92 5.69
CA LEU A 92 9.55 -2.62 4.29
C LEU A 92 8.67 -1.39 4.19
N ILE A 93 7.65 -1.24 5.04
CA ILE A 93 6.81 -0.03 5.09
C ILE A 93 7.65 1.20 5.42
N LEU A 94 8.57 1.09 6.38
CA LEU A 94 9.44 2.19 6.81
C LEU A 94 10.48 2.59 5.76
N VAL A 95 10.93 1.68 4.92
CA VAL A 95 11.83 1.98 3.79
C VAL A 95 11.04 2.54 2.61
N TRP A 96 9.87 1.97 2.37
CA TRP A 96 8.99 2.36 1.28
C TRP A 96 8.42 3.78 1.47
N PHE A 97 8.00 4.15 2.68
CA PHE A 97 7.40 5.45 3.00
C PHE A 97 8.28 6.65 2.63
N PRO A 98 9.57 6.73 3.01
CA PRO A 98 10.43 7.82 2.58
C PRO A 98 10.73 7.75 1.08
N LEU A 99 10.82 6.58 0.45
CA LEU A 99 11.06 6.50 -0.99
C LEU A 99 9.91 7.14 -1.79
N THR A 100 8.67 6.93 -1.38
CA THR A 100 7.50 7.57 -2.02
C THR A 100 7.31 9.01 -1.59
N LEU A 101 7.51 9.33 -0.31
CA LEU A 101 7.34 10.69 0.20
C LEU A 101 8.43 11.65 -0.31
N VAL A 102 9.71 11.27 -0.26
CA VAL A 102 10.85 12.10 -0.69
C VAL A 102 10.73 12.46 -2.16
N ALA A 103 10.18 11.56 -2.99
CA ALA A 103 9.92 11.82 -4.40
C ALA A 103 8.94 12.97 -4.64
N GLY A 104 8.00 13.21 -3.73
CA GLY A 104 7.08 14.35 -3.79
C GLY A 104 7.66 15.69 -3.34
N TYR A 105 8.72 15.69 -2.52
CA TYR A 105 9.27 16.91 -1.90
C TYR A 105 10.64 17.32 -2.44
N VAL A 106 11.33 16.46 -3.20
CA VAL A 106 12.63 16.77 -3.81
C VAL A 106 12.41 17.14 -5.27
N PRO A 107 12.54 18.43 -5.64
CA PRO A 107 12.50 18.84 -7.04
C PRO A 107 13.57 18.09 -7.84
N ASN A 108 13.23 17.65 -9.04
CA ASN A 108 14.12 16.94 -9.96
C ASN A 108 14.59 15.54 -9.51
N LEU A 109 14.03 14.95 -8.43
CA LEU A 109 14.35 13.55 -8.10
C LEU A 109 13.96 12.60 -9.25
N PHE A 110 12.82 12.86 -9.88
CA PHE A 110 12.35 12.13 -11.05
C PHE A 110 13.16 12.41 -12.32
N ASP A 111 14.01 13.44 -12.34
CA ASP A 111 14.91 13.72 -13.47
C ASP A 111 16.21 12.91 -13.40
N PHE A 112 16.47 12.22 -12.29
CA PHE A 112 17.61 11.33 -12.17
C PHE A 112 17.48 10.20 -13.20
N PRO A 113 18.48 9.93 -14.06
CA PRO A 113 18.32 9.03 -15.21
C PRO A 113 17.78 7.64 -14.84
N LEU A 114 18.32 7.05 -13.76
CA LEU A 114 17.88 5.75 -13.24
C LEU A 114 16.41 5.73 -12.82
N ILE A 115 15.89 6.85 -12.29
CA ILE A 115 14.50 6.95 -11.82
C ILE A 115 13.58 7.24 -13.01
N LYS A 116 13.96 8.19 -13.87
CA LYS A 116 13.16 8.61 -15.03
C LYS A 116 12.87 7.46 -15.98
N GLU A 117 13.90 6.67 -16.31
CA GLU A 117 13.79 5.56 -17.25
C GLU A 117 13.02 4.37 -16.67
N ASN A 118 13.01 4.23 -15.34
CA ASN A 118 12.41 3.10 -14.65
C ASN A 118 11.21 3.47 -13.79
N LEU A 119 10.64 4.68 -13.96
CA LEU A 119 9.63 5.24 -13.06
C LEU A 119 8.43 4.31 -12.87
N PHE A 120 7.94 3.75 -13.98
CA PHE A 120 6.85 2.79 -13.97
C PHE A 120 7.19 1.53 -13.15
N TRP A 121 8.39 0.97 -13.33
CA TRP A 121 8.85 -0.22 -12.61
C TRP A 121 9.09 0.05 -11.13
N ILE A 122 9.62 1.23 -10.79
CA ILE A 122 9.85 1.67 -9.42
C ILE A 122 8.51 1.85 -8.69
N ALA A 123 7.54 2.53 -9.32
CA ALA A 123 6.19 2.70 -8.78
C ALA A 123 5.51 1.35 -8.55
N LEU A 124 5.50 0.48 -9.56
CA LEU A 124 4.92 -0.85 -9.46
C LEU A 124 5.60 -1.73 -8.38
N ALA A 125 6.93 -1.67 -8.30
CA ALA A 125 7.68 -2.37 -7.25
C ALA A 125 7.35 -1.83 -5.86
N GLY A 126 7.16 -0.52 -5.73
CA GLY A 126 6.70 0.14 -4.52
C GLY A 126 5.33 -0.39 -4.07
N ASP A 127 4.36 -0.40 -4.98
CA ASP A 127 3.01 -0.91 -4.72
C ASP A 127 3.02 -2.38 -4.29
N ILE A 128 3.73 -3.24 -5.04
CA ILE A 128 3.88 -4.65 -4.70
C ILE A 128 4.53 -4.81 -3.32
N THR A 129 5.56 -4.02 -3.03
CA THR A 129 6.25 -4.05 -1.74
C THR A 129 5.30 -3.69 -0.61
N LEU A 130 4.48 -2.64 -0.77
CA LEU A 130 3.48 -2.24 0.21
C LEU A 130 2.43 -3.33 0.43
N VAL A 131 1.90 -3.91 -0.65
CA VAL A 131 0.91 -4.99 -0.59
C VAL A 131 1.48 -6.23 0.11
N VAL A 132 2.69 -6.65 -0.26
CA VAL A 132 3.35 -7.81 0.36
C VAL A 132 3.67 -7.53 1.82
N ALA A 133 4.15 -6.34 2.16
CA ALA A 133 4.42 -5.96 3.53
C ALA A 133 3.14 -6.01 4.37
N ILE A 134 2.10 -5.26 3.98
CA ILE A 134 0.84 -5.13 4.73
C ILE A 134 0.07 -6.45 4.77
N PHE A 135 -0.27 -7.02 3.61
CA PHE A 135 -1.18 -8.16 3.52
C PHE A 135 -0.45 -9.51 3.58
N GLY A 136 0.69 -9.62 2.91
CA GLY A 136 1.45 -10.87 2.84
C GLY A 136 2.12 -11.23 4.18
N LEU A 137 2.97 -10.32 4.67
CA LEU A 137 3.79 -10.53 5.86
C LEU A 137 3.03 -10.21 7.15
N GLY A 138 2.43 -9.02 7.25
CA GLY A 138 1.75 -8.60 8.47
C GLY A 138 0.29 -9.07 8.58
N GLY A 139 -0.39 -9.26 7.45
CA GLY A 139 -1.78 -9.70 7.37
C GLY A 139 -2.72 -8.91 8.27
N HIS A 140 -3.71 -9.59 8.85
CA HIS A 140 -4.72 -8.96 9.68
C HIS A 140 -4.13 -8.26 10.91
N GLN A 141 -3.06 -8.81 11.49
CA GLN A 141 -2.40 -8.24 12.67
C GLN A 141 -1.83 -6.85 12.39
N MET A 142 -1.25 -6.64 11.21
CA MET A 142 -0.72 -5.32 10.82
C MET A 142 -1.84 -4.31 10.57
N ILE A 143 -2.86 -4.70 9.80
CA ILE A 143 -4.02 -3.84 9.54
C ILE A 143 -4.72 -3.42 10.84
N THR A 144 -4.86 -4.33 11.82
CA THR A 144 -5.47 -4.00 13.11
C THR A 144 -4.64 -2.98 13.90
N LYS A 145 -3.31 -3.11 13.88
CA LYS A 145 -2.39 -2.15 14.53
C LYS A 145 -2.35 -0.80 13.82
N ILE A 146 -2.42 -0.78 12.49
CA ILE A 146 -2.56 0.46 11.73
C ILE A 146 -3.90 1.12 12.10
N GLY A 147 -4.98 0.34 12.15
CA GLY A 147 -6.30 0.83 12.52
C GLY A 147 -6.37 1.37 13.95
N SER A 148 -5.60 0.83 14.89
CA SER A 148 -5.57 1.35 16.27
C SER A 148 -4.92 2.72 16.37
N VAL A 149 -3.99 3.09 15.47
CA VAL A 149 -3.40 4.44 15.45
C VAL A 149 -4.45 5.53 15.20
N PHE A 150 -5.51 5.20 14.46
CA PHE A 150 -6.62 6.11 14.19
C PHE A 150 -7.70 6.12 15.27
N LYS A 151 -7.60 5.23 16.27
CA LYS A 151 -8.53 5.20 17.40
C LYS A 151 -7.93 6.02 18.54
N TRP A 152 -8.73 6.92 19.08
CA TRP A 152 -8.37 7.60 20.31
C TRP A 152 -8.54 6.63 21.48
N GLU A 153 -7.47 6.38 22.21
CA GLU A 153 -7.48 5.63 23.47
C GLU A 153 -7.18 6.61 24.61
N GLN A 154 -7.95 6.54 25.69
CA GLN A 154 -7.71 7.37 26.86
C GLN A 154 -6.36 6.99 27.46
N TRP A 155 -5.49 7.98 27.66
CA TRP A 155 -4.20 7.76 28.28
C TRP A 155 -4.39 7.44 29.77
N GLU A 156 -4.21 6.17 30.14
CA GLU A 156 -4.18 5.74 31.53
C GLU A 156 -2.73 5.79 32.05
N LEU A 157 -2.51 6.49 33.16
CA LEU A 157 -1.21 6.48 33.82
C LEU A 157 -0.95 5.09 34.38
N PRO A 158 0.26 4.52 34.21
CA PRO A 158 0.60 3.25 34.83
C PRO A 158 0.44 3.39 36.34
N ASN A 159 -0.34 2.49 36.95
CA ASN A 159 -0.46 2.41 38.40
C ASN A 159 0.96 2.31 38.99
N ARG A 160 1.35 3.33 39.77
CA ARG A 160 2.56 3.26 40.58
C ARG A 160 2.33 2.21 41.66
N ASN A 161 2.78 0.99 41.42
CA ASN A 161 3.00 0.00 42.47
C ASN A 161 4.31 0.31 43.20
#